data_AF-A0A965V742-F1
#
_entry.id   AF-A0A965V742-F1
#
_cell.length_a   1.000
_cell.length_b   1.000
_cell.length_c   1.000
_cell.angle_alpha   90.00
_cell.angle_beta   90.00
_cell.angle_gamma   90.00
#
_symmetry.space_group_name_H-M   'P 1'
#
loop_
_entity.id
_entity.type
_entity.pdbx_description
1 polymer ?
#
loop_
_entity_poly.entity_id
_entity_poly.type
_entity_poly.pdbx_seq_one_letter_code
_entity_poly.pdbx_strand_id
1 'polypeptide(L)'
;MKNLIALASLTLFPAAFAAPGFVIDTPTGPRTDSLVFQQVVYTGACPGTSLEPIRGYFFDPSIATLSGRRVRIVNVTPGMSSDPFPFTDREYRTAGRSEKIDFLPGSTHRQRWFSVAEGMNDFEVTVTDGGRVVETKNFSFPVTVLTRYEGRWPSCRIENDCHSNPNGGVYCVPRTVCSCIYN
;
A
#
# COMPACT_ATOMS: atom_id res chain seq x y z
N MET A 1 -24.83 48.72 0.63
CA MET A 1 -25.16 47.41 0.01
C MET A 1 -23.85 46.80 -0.49
N LYS A 2 -23.25 45.89 0.28
CA LYS A 2 -21.98 45.22 -0.07
C LYS A 2 -22.32 43.89 -0.73
N ASN A 3 -22.09 43.78 -2.03
CA ASN A 3 -22.17 42.52 -2.77
C ASN A 3 -20.97 41.66 -2.37
N LEU A 4 -21.20 40.60 -1.59
CA LEU A 4 -20.23 39.51 -1.47
C LEU A 4 -20.42 38.58 -2.69
N ILE A 5 -19.45 38.60 -3.58
CA ILE A 5 -19.26 37.56 -4.59
C ILE A 5 -18.76 36.34 -3.84
N ALA A 6 -19.62 35.34 -3.66
CA ALA A 6 -19.22 34.03 -3.17
C ALA A 6 -18.35 33.36 -4.24
N LEU A 7 -17.04 33.31 -4.00
CA LEU A 7 -16.11 32.43 -4.70
C LEU A 7 -16.51 31.00 -4.37
N ALA A 8 -17.35 30.41 -5.23
CA ALA A 8 -17.56 28.97 -5.24
C ALA A 8 -16.21 28.32 -5.55
N SER A 9 -15.59 27.75 -4.52
CA SER A 9 -14.39 26.94 -4.64
C SER A 9 -14.76 25.72 -5.47
N LEU A 10 -14.52 25.80 -6.78
CA LEU A 10 -14.70 24.71 -7.72
C LEU A 10 -13.60 23.70 -7.41
N THR A 11 -13.89 22.75 -6.53
CA THR A 11 -13.07 21.56 -6.39
C THR A 11 -13.12 20.85 -7.74
N LEU A 12 -12.01 20.91 -8.49
CA LEU A 12 -11.83 20.10 -9.69
C LEU A 12 -11.94 18.63 -9.26
N PHE A 13 -13.11 18.04 -9.42
CA PHE A 13 -13.24 16.60 -9.46
C PHE A 13 -12.48 16.13 -10.71
N PRO A 14 -11.54 15.18 -10.59
CA PRO A 14 -11.00 14.50 -11.76
C PRO A 14 -12.16 13.89 -12.54
N ALA A 15 -11.99 13.81 -13.86
CA ALA A 15 -12.94 13.31 -14.85
C ALA A 15 -13.92 12.26 -14.30
N ALA A 16 -15.21 12.48 -14.56
CA ALA A 16 -16.30 11.60 -14.17
C ALA A 16 -15.93 10.12 -14.36
N PHE A 17 -15.65 9.45 -13.25
CA PHE A 17 -15.44 8.01 -13.20
C PHE A 17 -16.71 7.33 -13.72
N ALA A 18 -16.60 6.52 -14.76
CA ALA A 18 -17.75 5.85 -15.37
C ALA A 18 -18.04 4.46 -14.77
N ALA A 19 -17.13 3.92 -13.95
CA ALA A 19 -17.20 2.55 -13.43
C ALA A 19 -16.59 2.43 -12.02
N PRO A 20 -16.98 1.42 -11.24
CA PRO A 20 -16.33 1.11 -9.97
C PRO A 20 -14.88 0.70 -10.18
N GLY A 21 -14.01 1.08 -9.24
CA GLY A 21 -12.61 0.70 -9.29
C GLY A 21 -11.78 1.32 -8.18
N PHE A 22 -10.47 1.09 -8.23
CA PHE A 22 -9.54 1.70 -7.30
C PHE A 22 -9.09 3.08 -7.78
N VAL A 23 -8.99 3.99 -6.83
CA VAL A 23 -8.35 5.29 -7.00
C VAL A 23 -7.16 5.38 -6.06
N ILE A 24 -6.00 5.63 -6.64
CA ILE A 24 -4.71 5.59 -5.96
C ILE A 24 -4.22 7.01 -5.73
N ASP A 25 -3.87 7.33 -4.48
CA ASP A 25 -3.30 8.62 -4.14
C ASP A 25 -1.82 8.63 -4.60
N THR A 26 -1.47 9.49 -5.56
CA THR A 26 -0.07 9.69 -5.97
C THR A 26 0.34 11.16 -5.81
N PRO A 27 1.64 11.46 -5.67
CA PRO A 27 2.13 12.85 -5.60
C PRO A 27 1.74 13.69 -6.82
N THR A 28 1.56 13.06 -7.99
CA THR A 28 1.19 13.71 -9.25
C THR A 28 -0.33 13.79 -9.48
N GLY A 29 -1.14 13.27 -8.55
CA GLY A 29 -2.60 13.24 -8.65
C GLY A 29 -3.19 11.83 -8.52
N PRO A 30 -4.52 11.71 -8.49
CA PRO A 30 -5.18 10.41 -8.40
C PRO A 30 -4.97 9.58 -9.67
N ARG A 31 -4.74 8.28 -9.51
CA ARG A 31 -4.57 7.31 -10.61
C ARG A 31 -5.59 6.18 -10.53
N THR A 32 -6.11 5.73 -11.67
CA THR A 32 -7.19 4.71 -11.73
C THR A 32 -6.98 3.61 -12.76
N ASP A 33 -5.89 3.63 -13.51
CA ASP A 33 -5.60 2.62 -14.52
C ASP A 33 -4.93 1.39 -13.90
N SER A 34 -4.10 1.55 -12.86
CA SER A 34 -3.26 0.47 -12.34
C SER A 34 -2.70 0.70 -10.92
N LEU A 35 -2.40 -0.39 -10.22
CA LEU A 35 -1.53 -0.40 -9.04
C LEU A 35 -0.09 -0.60 -9.51
N VAL A 36 0.81 0.33 -9.22
CA VAL A 36 2.21 0.28 -9.68
C VAL A 36 3.11 0.35 -8.46
N PHE A 37 3.67 -0.80 -8.10
CA PHE A 37 4.58 -0.94 -6.97
C PHE A 37 6.02 -0.74 -7.41
N GLN A 38 6.81 -0.13 -6.53
CA GLN A 38 8.25 0.01 -6.71
C GLN A 38 8.93 -0.96 -5.75
N GLN A 39 9.58 -1.97 -6.30
CA GLN A 39 10.38 -2.94 -5.54
C GLN A 39 11.85 -2.64 -5.73
N VAL A 40 12.60 -2.66 -4.63
CA VAL A 40 14.06 -2.61 -4.63
C VAL A 40 14.60 -3.94 -4.20
N VAL A 41 15.40 -4.58 -5.05
CA VAL A 41 16.17 -5.77 -4.69
C VAL A 41 17.61 -5.32 -4.44
N TYR A 42 18.00 -5.37 -3.16
CA TYR A 42 19.35 -5.06 -2.74
C TYR A 42 20.25 -6.28 -2.93
N THR A 43 21.39 -6.06 -3.59
CA THR A 43 22.40 -7.06 -3.93
C THR A 43 23.74 -6.70 -3.30
N GLY A 44 24.68 -7.64 -3.24
CA GLY A 44 26.00 -7.44 -2.64
C GLY A 44 26.09 -8.03 -1.24
N ALA A 45 26.93 -7.45 -0.38
CA ALA A 45 27.18 -7.97 0.97
C ALA A 45 26.01 -7.78 1.95
N CYS A 46 25.08 -6.87 1.64
CA CYS A 46 23.87 -6.63 2.42
C CYS A 46 22.61 -6.88 1.56
N PRO A 47 22.28 -8.15 1.25
CA PRO A 47 21.13 -8.46 0.42
C PRO A 47 19.81 -8.18 1.13
N GLY A 48 18.75 -7.91 0.36
CA GLY A 48 17.41 -7.70 0.92
C GLY A 48 16.42 -7.22 -0.12
N THR A 49 15.16 -7.03 0.29
CA THR A 49 14.12 -6.49 -0.57
C THR A 49 13.37 -5.40 0.17
N SER A 50 13.10 -4.28 -0.50
CA SER A 50 12.20 -3.24 -0.02
C SER A 50 11.02 -3.10 -0.97
N LEU A 51 9.82 -3.07 -0.40
CA LEU A 51 8.57 -2.95 -1.11
C LEU A 51 7.59 -2.21 -0.22
N GLU A 52 7.18 -1.02 -0.65
CA GLU A 52 6.27 -0.18 0.12
C GLU A 52 4.81 -0.41 -0.28
N PRO A 53 3.87 -0.37 0.68
CA PRO A 53 2.45 -0.44 0.36
C PRO A 53 1.99 0.82 -0.38
N ILE A 54 1.05 0.63 -1.29
CA ILE A 54 0.36 1.74 -1.98
C ILE A 54 -0.92 2.03 -1.22
N ARG A 55 -1.29 3.31 -1.14
CA ARG A 55 -2.53 3.73 -0.49
C ARG A 55 -3.52 4.27 -1.52
N GLY A 56 -4.76 3.82 -1.42
CA GLY A 56 -5.85 4.28 -2.27
C GLY A 56 -7.20 4.10 -1.60
N TYR A 57 -8.27 4.17 -2.37
CA TYR A 57 -9.64 3.88 -1.93
C TYR A 57 -10.40 3.21 -3.06
N PHE A 58 -11.49 2.54 -2.71
CA PHE A 58 -12.47 2.10 -3.69
C PHE A 58 -13.43 3.25 -3.98
N PHE A 59 -13.72 3.45 -5.26
CA PHE A 59 -14.67 4.45 -5.72
C PHE A 59 -15.75 3.78 -6.55
N ASP A 60 -17.01 4.09 -6.25
CA ASP A 60 -18.15 3.69 -7.04
C ASP A 60 -19.13 4.88 -7.19
N PRO A 61 -19.31 5.42 -8.41
CA PRO A 61 -20.18 6.56 -8.65
C PRO A 61 -21.67 6.21 -8.53
N SER A 62 -22.06 4.95 -8.73
CA SER A 62 -23.48 4.55 -8.67
C SER A 62 -23.97 4.35 -7.24
N ILE A 63 -23.06 4.31 -6.27
CA ILE A 63 -23.38 4.14 -4.86
C ILE A 63 -23.62 5.51 -4.22
N ALA A 64 -24.89 5.79 -3.91
CA ALA A 64 -25.22 6.91 -3.04
C ALA A 64 -24.49 6.77 -1.69
N THR A 65 -23.85 7.84 -1.21
CA THR A 65 -23.22 7.83 0.11
C THR A 65 -24.27 7.93 1.18
N LEU A 66 -24.55 6.80 1.83
CA LEU A 66 -25.34 6.70 3.04
C LEU A 66 -24.41 6.31 4.19
N SER A 67 -24.63 6.91 5.35
CA SER A 67 -23.92 6.56 6.59
C SER A 67 -24.13 5.08 6.91
N GLY A 68 -23.08 4.37 7.32
CA GLY A 68 -23.15 2.94 7.66
C GLY A 68 -23.09 1.99 6.46
N ARG A 69 -22.90 2.49 5.23
CA ARG A 69 -22.67 1.64 4.06
C ARG A 69 -21.23 1.16 4.04
N ARG A 70 -21.02 -0.12 3.79
CA ARG A 70 -19.70 -0.75 3.74
C ARG A 70 -19.46 -1.43 2.40
N VAL A 71 -18.22 -1.44 1.95
CA VAL A 71 -17.75 -2.19 0.80
C VAL A 71 -16.77 -3.25 1.26
N ARG A 72 -17.10 -4.51 0.97
CA ARG A 72 -16.21 -5.64 1.10
C ARG A 72 -15.69 -6.00 -0.28
N ILE A 73 -14.37 -6.06 -0.42
CA ILE A 73 -13.68 -6.38 -1.67
C ILE A 73 -12.84 -7.62 -1.41
N VAL A 74 -13.04 -8.66 -2.20
CA VAL A 74 -12.33 -9.94 -2.11
C VAL A 74 -11.53 -10.13 -3.39
N ASN A 75 -10.25 -10.46 -3.26
CA ASN A 75 -9.39 -10.79 -4.38
C ASN A 75 -9.52 -12.28 -4.68
N VAL A 76 -10.20 -12.61 -5.77
CA VAL A 76 -10.50 -13.99 -6.20
C VAL A 76 -9.60 -14.45 -7.35
N THR A 77 -8.53 -13.69 -7.64
CA THR A 77 -7.56 -14.00 -8.69
C THR A 77 -6.98 -15.41 -8.50
N PRO A 78 -6.85 -16.22 -9.57
CA PRO A 78 -6.17 -17.51 -9.49
C PRO A 78 -4.76 -17.39 -8.89
N GLY A 79 -4.42 -18.29 -7.96
CA GLY A 79 -3.15 -18.27 -7.23
C GLY A 79 -3.18 -17.48 -5.91
N MET A 80 -4.30 -16.81 -5.60
CA MET A 80 -4.57 -16.30 -4.25
C MET A 80 -4.84 -17.45 -3.28
N SER A 81 -4.41 -17.27 -2.03
CA SER A 81 -4.81 -18.14 -0.92
C SER A 81 -6.32 -18.11 -0.78
N SER A 82 -7.00 -19.25 -0.75
CA SER A 82 -8.47 -19.29 -0.65
C SER A 82 -9.00 -19.38 0.79
N ASP A 83 -8.12 -19.59 1.78
CA ASP A 83 -8.50 -19.76 3.20
C ASP A 83 -7.83 -18.73 4.15
N PRO A 84 -8.42 -17.53 4.30
CA PRO A 84 -9.41 -16.94 3.39
C PRO A 84 -8.72 -16.30 2.17
N PHE A 85 -9.51 -16.04 1.12
CA PHE A 85 -9.15 -15.06 0.09
C PHE A 85 -8.73 -13.73 0.71
N PRO A 86 -7.70 -13.04 0.19
CA PRO A 86 -7.41 -11.69 0.62
C PRO A 86 -8.64 -10.82 0.44
N PHE A 87 -9.05 -10.15 1.52
CA PHE A 87 -10.17 -9.22 1.46
C PHE A 87 -9.86 -7.93 2.22
N THR A 88 -10.63 -6.90 1.93
CA THR A 88 -10.73 -5.68 2.70
C THR A 88 -12.20 -5.33 2.92
N ASP A 89 -12.51 -4.68 4.04
CA ASP A 89 -13.86 -4.29 4.41
C ASP A 89 -13.82 -2.85 4.95
N ARG A 90 -14.42 -1.91 4.21
CA ARG A 90 -14.26 -0.46 4.43
C ARG A 90 -15.61 0.24 4.43
N GLU A 91 -15.77 1.23 5.28
CA GLU A 91 -16.94 2.10 5.26
C GLU A 91 -16.89 3.10 4.10
N TYR A 92 -18.02 3.45 3.51
CA TYR A 92 -18.12 4.61 2.62
C TYR A 92 -18.11 5.89 3.45
N ARG A 93 -17.20 6.83 3.12
CA ARG A 93 -17.10 8.11 3.83
C ARG A 93 -17.86 9.21 3.11
N THR A 94 -17.46 9.56 1.89
CA THR A 94 -18.01 10.70 1.15
C THR A 94 -17.96 10.48 -0.36
N ALA A 95 -18.96 10.97 -1.08
CA ALA A 95 -19.04 10.99 -2.55
C ALA A 95 -18.56 9.69 -3.26
N GLY A 96 -19.08 8.52 -2.87
CA GLY A 96 -18.80 7.23 -3.50
C GLY A 96 -17.45 6.62 -3.10
N ARG A 97 -16.73 7.21 -2.13
CA ARG A 97 -15.40 6.75 -1.69
C ARG A 97 -15.45 5.92 -0.42
N SER A 98 -14.75 4.80 -0.42
CA SER A 98 -14.48 4.03 0.79
C SER A 98 -13.43 4.72 1.69
N GLU A 99 -13.26 4.20 2.90
CA GLU A 99 -12.03 4.40 3.66
C GLU A 99 -10.81 3.93 2.85
N LYS A 100 -9.64 4.42 3.24
CA LYS A 100 -8.40 4.07 2.55
C LYS A 100 -8.05 2.59 2.72
N ILE A 101 -7.45 2.05 1.67
CA ILE A 101 -6.95 0.69 1.56
C ILE A 101 -5.44 0.79 1.37
N ASP A 102 -4.69 0.05 2.18
CA ASP A 102 -3.26 -0.17 1.98
C ASP A 102 -3.10 -1.46 1.17
N PHE A 103 -2.62 -1.36 -0.07
CA PHE A 103 -2.37 -2.47 -0.98
C PHE A 103 -0.93 -2.95 -0.84
N LEU A 104 -0.69 -4.25 -0.94
CA LEU A 104 0.66 -4.80 -0.96
C LEU A 104 0.71 -6.07 -1.83
N PRO A 105 1.76 -6.27 -2.66
CA PRO A 105 1.92 -7.49 -3.41
C PRO A 105 2.01 -8.71 -2.49
N GLY A 106 1.29 -9.78 -2.84
CA GLY A 106 1.21 -11.02 -2.10
C GLY A 106 -0.05 -11.81 -2.42
N SER A 107 -0.13 -13.05 -1.91
CA SER A 107 -1.23 -13.96 -2.18
C SER A 107 -2.12 -14.31 -0.98
N THR A 108 -1.71 -13.97 0.24
CA THR A 108 -2.41 -14.36 1.48
C THR A 108 -3.10 -13.17 2.13
N HIS A 109 -4.26 -13.39 2.75
CA HIS A 109 -4.92 -12.35 3.53
C HIS A 109 -4.01 -11.82 4.65
N ARG A 110 -3.85 -10.49 4.70
CA ARG A 110 -3.17 -9.79 5.79
C ARG A 110 -4.10 -8.72 6.33
N GLN A 111 -4.27 -8.67 7.65
CA GLN A 111 -5.23 -7.75 8.30
C GLN A 111 -5.04 -6.29 7.84
N ARG A 112 -3.79 -5.80 7.84
CA ARG A 112 -3.47 -4.42 7.48
C ARG A 112 -3.47 -4.18 5.96
N TRP A 113 -2.99 -5.15 5.18
CA TRP A 113 -2.72 -4.98 3.76
C TRP A 113 -3.65 -5.83 2.91
N PHE A 114 -4.31 -5.19 1.97
CA PHE A 114 -5.07 -5.90 0.96
C PHE A 114 -4.12 -6.46 -0.10
N SER A 115 -4.00 -7.78 -0.13
CA SER A 115 -3.03 -8.47 -0.99
C SER A 115 -3.49 -8.56 -2.43
N VAL A 116 -2.55 -8.27 -3.33
CA VAL A 116 -2.73 -8.27 -4.79
C VAL A 116 -1.58 -9.01 -5.46
N ALA A 117 -1.84 -9.73 -6.55
CA ALA A 117 -0.79 -10.39 -7.34
C ALA A 117 -0.30 -9.45 -8.44
N GLU A 118 0.90 -9.69 -8.97
CA GLU A 118 1.32 -9.05 -10.22
C GLU A 118 0.44 -9.56 -11.39
N GLY A 119 0.08 -8.67 -12.31
CA GLY A 119 -0.81 -8.95 -13.43
C GLY A 119 -2.25 -8.46 -13.22
N MET A 120 -3.18 -9.03 -13.99
CA MET A 120 -4.60 -8.70 -13.86
C MET A 120 -5.17 -9.40 -12.64
N ASN A 121 -5.80 -8.63 -11.74
CA ASN A 121 -6.49 -9.18 -10.57
C ASN A 121 -7.99 -9.06 -10.74
N ASP A 122 -8.72 -10.11 -10.38
CA ASP A 122 -10.17 -10.17 -10.38
C ASP A 122 -10.72 -9.99 -8.96
N PHE A 123 -11.69 -9.08 -8.83
CA PHE A 123 -12.25 -8.70 -7.55
C PHE A 123 -13.75 -8.91 -7.52
N GLU A 124 -14.22 -9.52 -6.44
CA GLU A 124 -15.63 -9.53 -6.06
C GLU A 124 -15.89 -8.42 -5.04
N VAL A 125 -16.90 -7.61 -5.30
CA VAL A 125 -17.29 -6.48 -4.48
C VAL A 125 -18.70 -6.72 -3.96
N THR A 126 -18.86 -6.64 -2.65
CA THR A 126 -20.16 -6.66 -1.99
C THR A 126 -20.36 -5.37 -1.21
N VAL A 127 -21.44 -4.66 -1.50
CA VAL A 127 -21.85 -3.47 -0.77
C VAL A 127 -22.96 -3.84 0.20
N THR A 128 -22.81 -3.46 1.46
CA THR A 128 -23.80 -3.68 2.50
C THR A 128 -24.27 -2.37 3.11
N ASP A 129 -25.54 -2.34 3.53
CA ASP A 129 -26.18 -1.21 4.20
C ASP A 129 -26.86 -1.73 5.47
N GLY A 130 -26.37 -1.33 6.65
CA GLY A 130 -26.82 -1.89 7.93
C GLY A 130 -26.66 -3.42 8.01
N GLY A 131 -25.66 -3.99 7.32
CA GLY A 131 -25.41 -5.43 7.23
C GLY A 131 -26.21 -6.18 6.15
N ARG A 132 -27.17 -5.53 5.48
CA ARG A 132 -27.90 -6.12 4.35
C ARG A 132 -27.13 -5.91 3.06
N VAL A 133 -26.92 -6.96 2.27
CA VAL A 133 -26.37 -6.83 0.92
C VAL A 133 -27.32 -6.01 0.06
N VAL A 134 -26.80 -4.93 -0.54
CA VAL A 134 -27.55 -4.05 -1.44
C VAL A 134 -27.04 -4.12 -2.87
N GLU A 135 -25.79 -4.52 -3.08
CA GLU A 135 -25.22 -4.68 -4.40
C GLU A 135 -24.03 -5.65 -4.38
N THR A 136 -23.87 -6.39 -5.48
CA THR A 136 -22.70 -7.21 -5.76
C THR A 136 -22.22 -6.92 -7.17
N LYS A 137 -20.91 -6.75 -7.34
CA LYS A 137 -20.26 -6.36 -8.59
C LYS A 137 -18.91 -7.05 -8.69
N ASN A 138 -18.44 -7.21 -9.91
CA ASN A 138 -17.09 -7.68 -10.18
C ASN A 138 -16.36 -6.65 -11.04
N PHE A 139 -15.06 -6.52 -10.82
CA PHE A 139 -14.19 -5.75 -11.70
C PHE A 139 -12.78 -6.33 -11.68
N SER A 140 -12.01 -6.03 -12.72
CA SER A 140 -10.60 -6.41 -12.79
C SER A 140 -9.72 -5.16 -12.72
N PHE A 141 -8.55 -5.29 -12.12
CA PHE A 141 -7.59 -4.18 -12.01
C PHE A 141 -6.16 -4.67 -12.23
N PRO A 142 -5.37 -4.01 -13.10
CA PRO A 142 -4.01 -4.43 -13.35
C PRO A 142 -3.06 -3.96 -12.24
N VAL A 143 -2.08 -4.80 -11.97
CA VAL A 143 -1.04 -4.60 -10.98
C VAL A 143 0.32 -4.83 -11.62
N THR A 144 1.21 -3.85 -11.49
CA THR A 144 2.56 -3.88 -12.04
C THR A 144 3.57 -3.75 -10.90
N VAL A 145 4.59 -4.61 -10.87
CA VAL A 145 5.70 -4.51 -9.92
C VAL A 145 6.97 -4.11 -10.68
N LEU A 146 7.36 -2.84 -10.56
CA LEU A 146 8.59 -2.34 -11.15
C LEU A 146 9.76 -2.67 -10.21
N THR A 147 10.60 -3.62 -10.63
CA THR A 147 11.78 -4.02 -9.85
C THR A 147 13.02 -3.29 -10.31
N ARG A 148 13.72 -2.65 -9.38
CA ARG A 148 15.07 -2.13 -9.58
C ARG A 148 16.07 -2.87 -8.70
N TYR A 149 17.29 -3.02 -9.20
CA TYR A 149 18.39 -3.63 -8.46
C TYR A 149 19.35 -2.54 -7.98
N GLU A 150 19.77 -2.65 -6.73
CA GLU A 150 20.66 -1.68 -6.11
C GLU A 150 21.75 -2.40 -5.30
N GLY A 151 23.01 -1.97 -5.44
CA GLY A 151 24.11 -2.49 -4.63
C GLY A 151 24.03 -1.95 -3.20
N ARG A 152 24.04 -2.81 -2.20
CA ARG A 152 24.06 -2.42 -0.79
C ARG A 152 25.27 -3.04 -0.09
N TRP A 153 26.09 -2.17 0.49
CA TRP A 153 27.32 -2.51 1.19
C TRP A 153 27.20 -2.14 2.66
N PRO A 154 27.89 -2.87 3.56
CA PRO A 154 27.83 -2.57 4.98
C PRO A 154 28.54 -1.25 5.26
N SER A 155 28.03 -0.52 6.26
CA SER A 155 28.77 0.59 6.84
C SER A 155 29.75 0.03 7.87
N CYS A 156 31.02 0.36 7.71
CA CYS A 156 32.09 -0.09 8.59
C CYS A 156 32.58 1.05 9.46
N ARG A 157 32.82 0.78 10.74
CA ARG A 157 33.47 1.69 11.68
C ARG A 157 34.60 0.97 12.41
N ILE A 158 35.54 1.75 12.92
CA ILE A 158 36.61 1.22 13.78
C ILE A 158 36.11 1.31 15.22
N GLU A 159 36.09 0.19 15.90
CA GLU A 159 35.86 0.10 17.34
C GLU A 159 37.15 -0.35 18.03
N ASN A 160 37.35 0.08 19.27
CA ASN A 160 38.47 -0.36 20.09
C ASN A 160 37.98 -1.50 20.99
N ASP A 161 38.55 -2.69 20.81
CA ASP A 161 38.33 -3.81 21.72
C ASP A 161 39.38 -3.74 22.84
N CYS A 162 38.96 -3.37 24.04
CA CYS A 162 39.84 -3.08 25.17
C CYS A 162 39.82 -4.23 26.18
N HIS A 163 41.00 -4.73 26.51
CA HIS A 163 41.21 -5.84 27.43
C HIS A 163 42.03 -5.39 28.64
N SER A 164 41.65 -5.86 29.83
CA SER A 164 42.41 -5.64 31.05
C SER A 164 43.59 -6.62 31.13
N ASN A 165 44.76 -6.12 31.48
CA ASN A 165 45.95 -6.93 31.75
C ASN A 165 45.99 -7.29 33.25
N PRO A 166 46.47 -8.51 33.62
CA PRO A 166 46.70 -8.89 35.02
C PRO A 166 47.57 -7.92 35.84
N ASN A 167 48.39 -7.07 35.22
CA ASN A 167 49.19 -6.03 35.88
C ASN A 167 48.46 -4.70 36.10
N GLY A 168 47.15 -4.63 35.86
CA GLY A 168 46.32 -3.44 36.10
C GLY A 168 46.31 -2.40 34.98
N GLY A 169 46.94 -2.68 33.83
CA GLY A 169 46.87 -1.84 32.64
C GLY A 169 45.70 -2.21 31.71
N VAL A 170 45.24 -1.28 30.87
CA VAL A 170 44.29 -1.54 29.78
C VAL A 170 45.01 -1.38 28.45
N TYR A 171 44.84 -2.34 27.55
CA TYR A 171 45.28 -2.21 26.16
C TYR A 171 44.07 -2.36 25.23
N CYS A 172 44.05 -1.57 24.16
CA CYS A 172 42.98 -1.57 23.19
C CYS A 172 43.54 -1.91 21.81
N VAL A 173 42.86 -2.79 21.09
CA VAL A 173 43.22 -3.18 19.73
C VAL A 173 42.13 -2.69 18.78
N PRO A 174 42.47 -1.96 17.69
CA PRO A 174 41.46 -1.49 16.75
C PRO A 174 40.89 -2.68 15.98
N ARG A 175 39.56 -2.73 15.87
CA ARG A 175 38.82 -3.72 15.10
C ARG A 175 37.85 -3.03 14.16
N THR A 176 37.83 -3.45 12.90
CA THR A 176 36.79 -3.03 11.96
C THR A 176 35.51 -3.81 12.22
N VAL A 177 34.43 -3.10 12.50
CA VAL A 177 33.08 -3.67 12.67
C VAL A 177 32.20 -3.13 11.54
N CYS A 178 31.66 -4.03 10.74
CA CYS A 178 30.80 -3.73 9.61
C CYS A 178 29.38 -4.20 9.89
N SER A 179 28.39 -3.34 9.63
CA SER A 179 26.98 -3.68 9.81
C SER A 179 26.17 -3.20 8.62
N CYS A 180 25.23 -4.04 8.17
CA CYS A 180 24.22 -3.64 7.20
C CYS A 180 23.20 -2.73 7.87
N ILE A 181 22.99 -1.55 7.30
CA ILE A 181 21.93 -0.63 7.73
C ILE A 181 20.69 -0.93 6.88
N TYR A 182 19.59 -1.29 7.55
CA TYR A 182 18.29 -1.49 6.94
C TYR A 182 17.38 -0.36 7.42
N ASN A 183 16.99 0.52 6.50
CA ASN A 183 15.98 1.56 6.74
C ASN A 183 14.58 0.99 6.55
#